data_AF-A0A2R6LGX2-F1
#
_entry.id   AF-A0A2R6LGX2-F1
#
_cell.length_a   1.000
_cell.length_b   1.000
_cell.length_c   1.000
_cell.angle_alpha   90.00
_cell.angle_beta   90.00
_cell.angle_gamma   90.00
#
_symmetry.space_group_name_H-M   'P 1'
#
loop_
_entity.id
_entity.type
_entity.pdbx_description
1 polymer ?
#
loop_
_entity_poly.entity_id
_entity_poly.type
_entity_poly.pdbx_seq_one_letter_code
_entity_poly.pdbx_strand_id
1 'polypeptide(L)'
;FGAPRLSVVGVGLATAAANVFTATMLVVALLTGWADASLARPRSLVITRQLLRVSAPSVAEGLVSTLAEFPLNAILLGFGTEVNAAFHIGRRIYQQLTGPLSRGFYVGASVLVGQSLGEEAPERARFRGWATVALGVLTAGGFGLVLALGAGPIVSVFTDDAATLGYATDFARVYGLTAAFLVIFAVLQGALAGAGETRLPFLARTSGMVLFMLGFTYVVGVVLGYGVVGAYLGLGLTYVWMALVVAVGFHAGGWTDRAANMLQDRGSLRAE
;
A
#
# COMPACT_ATOMS: atom_id res chain seq x y z
N PHE A 1 -7.59 -0.06 42.08
CA PHE A 1 -7.91 0.08 40.64
C PHE A 1 -9.18 -0.70 40.33
N GLY A 2 -10.33 -0.01 40.33
CA GLY A 2 -11.68 -0.60 40.18
C GLY A 2 -12.29 -0.42 38.79
N ALA A 3 -11.48 -0.15 37.77
CA ALA A 3 -11.98 -0.08 36.40
C ALA A 3 -12.24 -1.50 35.86
N PRO A 4 -13.35 -1.75 35.15
CA PRO A 4 -13.68 -3.07 34.62
C PRO A 4 -12.63 -3.55 33.61
N ARG A 5 -12.21 -4.83 33.72
CA ARG A 5 -11.27 -5.46 32.78
C ARG A 5 -11.99 -5.84 31.49
N LEU A 6 -12.08 -4.89 30.57
CA LEU A 6 -12.80 -5.06 29.29
C LEU A 6 -12.06 -5.96 28.28
N SER A 7 -10.80 -6.35 28.54
CA SER A 7 -10.03 -7.30 27.72
C SER A 7 -10.11 -6.99 26.21
N VAL A 8 -10.43 -7.96 25.36
CA VAL A 8 -10.54 -7.79 23.89
C VAL A 8 -11.65 -6.79 23.51
N VAL A 9 -12.77 -6.78 24.24
CA VAL A 9 -13.86 -5.81 24.02
C VAL A 9 -13.37 -4.38 24.25
N GLY A 10 -12.48 -4.18 25.23
CA GLY A 10 -11.85 -2.89 25.52
C GLY A 10 -11.05 -2.34 24.34
N VAL A 11 -10.30 -3.19 23.62
CA VAL A 11 -9.56 -2.79 22.41
C VAL A 11 -10.50 -2.32 21.31
N GLY A 12 -11.61 -3.05 21.11
CA GLY A 12 -12.65 -2.68 20.15
C GLY A 12 -13.30 -1.34 20.48
N LEU A 13 -13.72 -1.16 21.73
CA LEU A 13 -14.35 0.09 22.20
C LEU A 13 -13.39 1.29 22.11
N ALA A 14 -12.13 1.12 22.50
CA ALA A 14 -11.13 2.18 22.41
C ALA A 14 -10.89 2.61 20.95
N THR A 15 -10.79 1.64 20.03
CA THR A 15 -10.60 1.91 18.58
C THR A 15 -11.82 2.61 17.99
N ALA A 16 -13.03 2.15 18.32
CA ALA A 16 -14.27 2.79 17.88
C ALA A 16 -14.38 4.23 18.41
N ALA A 17 -14.11 4.44 19.70
CA ALA A 17 -14.12 5.77 20.32
C ALA A 17 -13.10 6.71 19.67
N ALA A 18 -11.89 6.25 19.40
CA ALA A 18 -10.87 7.04 18.72
C ALA A 18 -11.31 7.46 17.31
N ASN A 19 -11.87 6.53 16.53
CA ASN A 19 -12.37 6.82 15.17
C ASN A 19 -13.55 7.80 15.19
N VAL A 20 -14.49 7.65 16.12
CA VAL A 20 -15.62 8.59 16.29
C VAL A 20 -15.12 9.96 16.69
N PHE A 21 -14.14 10.03 17.60
CA PHE A 21 -13.52 11.29 18.00
C PHE A 21 -12.84 11.99 16.80
N THR A 22 -12.03 11.26 16.02
CA THR A 22 -11.39 11.81 14.81
C THR A 22 -12.41 12.29 13.78
N ALA A 23 -13.46 11.50 13.51
CA ALA A 23 -14.52 11.88 12.58
C ALA A 23 -15.26 13.14 13.05
N THR A 24 -15.56 13.21 14.35
CA THR A 24 -16.22 14.37 14.97
C THR A 24 -15.36 15.61 14.84
N MET A 25 -14.06 15.53 15.15
CA MET A 25 -13.14 16.67 15.01
C MET A 25 -13.04 17.15 13.56
N LEU A 26 -13.01 16.25 12.59
CA LEU A 26 -12.97 16.61 11.17
C LEU A 26 -14.26 17.30 10.73
N VAL A 27 -15.42 16.80 11.15
CA VAL A 27 -16.72 17.44 10.86
C VAL A 27 -16.81 18.82 11.53
N VAL A 28 -16.39 18.94 12.79
CA VAL A 28 -16.37 20.23 13.50
C VAL A 28 -15.47 21.22 12.76
N ALA A 29 -14.26 20.85 12.36
CA ALA A 29 -13.35 21.72 11.64
C ALA A 29 -13.92 22.23 10.29
N LEU A 30 -14.64 21.37 9.57
CA LEU A 30 -15.33 21.73 8.32
C LEU A 30 -16.56 22.63 8.56
N LEU A 31 -17.22 22.52 9.72
CA LEU A 31 -18.39 23.34 10.08
C LEU A 31 -18.00 24.69 10.68
N THR A 32 -16.88 24.79 11.38
CA THR A 32 -16.42 26.02 12.04
C THR A 32 -15.58 26.93 11.13
N GLY A 33 -15.37 26.54 9.87
CA GLY A 33 -14.56 27.30 8.91
C GLY A 33 -13.07 27.29 9.22
N TRP A 34 -12.59 26.32 10.01
CA TRP A 34 -11.16 26.15 10.31
C TRP A 34 -10.38 25.57 9.11
N ALA A 35 -11.10 25.05 8.11
CA ALA A 35 -10.55 24.57 6.86
C ALA A 35 -11.20 25.30 5.68
N ASP A 36 -10.45 25.50 4.60
CA ASP A 36 -10.95 26.07 3.34
C ASP A 36 -11.94 25.12 2.61
N ALA A 37 -12.17 23.93 3.14
CA ALA A 37 -13.11 22.95 2.61
C ALA A 37 -14.47 23.04 3.33
N SER A 38 -15.56 22.92 2.57
CA SER A 38 -16.93 22.91 3.10
C SER A 38 -17.68 21.62 2.75
N LEU A 39 -18.68 21.29 3.56
CA LEU A 39 -19.56 20.16 3.28
C LEU A 39 -20.54 20.52 2.16
N ALA A 40 -20.51 19.74 1.07
CA ALA A 40 -21.42 19.89 -0.05
C ALA A 40 -22.31 18.64 -0.19
N ARG A 41 -23.59 18.85 -0.51
CA ARG A 41 -24.47 17.73 -0.92
C ARG A 41 -24.12 17.33 -2.35
N PRO A 42 -23.87 16.04 -2.65
CA PRO A 42 -23.53 15.59 -3.99
C PRO A 42 -24.76 15.75 -4.91
N ARG A 43 -24.70 16.72 -5.83
CA ARG A 43 -25.76 16.99 -6.83
C ARG A 43 -25.35 16.61 -8.24
N SER A 44 -24.05 16.50 -8.52
CA SER A 44 -23.53 16.20 -9.86
C SER A 44 -23.44 14.69 -10.07
N LEU A 45 -24.24 14.16 -10.99
CA LEU A 45 -24.15 12.76 -11.43
C LEU A 45 -22.78 12.45 -12.06
N VAL A 46 -22.15 13.45 -12.69
CA VAL A 46 -20.79 13.31 -13.25
C VAL A 46 -19.78 13.02 -12.13
N ILE A 47 -19.78 13.82 -11.06
CA ILE A 47 -18.88 13.61 -9.93
C ILE A 47 -19.16 12.27 -9.25
N THR A 48 -20.42 11.93 -9.00
CA THR A 48 -20.79 10.64 -8.39
C THR A 48 -20.31 9.46 -9.23
N ARG A 49 -20.48 9.50 -10.56
CA ARG A 49 -19.99 8.46 -11.47
C ARG A 49 -18.46 8.36 -11.46
N GLN A 50 -17.77 9.50 -11.46
CA GLN A 50 -16.31 9.54 -11.38
C GLN A 50 -15.81 8.94 -10.07
N LEU A 51 -16.42 9.30 -8.92
CA LEU A 51 -16.07 8.72 -7.62
C LEU A 51 -16.21 7.19 -7.61
N LEU A 52 -17.32 6.65 -8.12
CA LEU A 52 -17.51 5.20 -8.22
C LEU A 52 -16.48 4.56 -9.15
N ARG A 53 -16.19 5.19 -10.30
CA ARG A 53 -15.20 4.69 -11.26
C ARG A 53 -13.78 4.64 -10.69
N VAL A 54 -13.40 5.62 -9.87
CA VAL A 54 -12.07 5.69 -9.23
C VAL A 54 -12.00 4.76 -8.02
N SER A 55 -13.05 4.71 -7.20
CA SER A 55 -13.06 3.92 -5.97
C SER A 55 -13.22 2.41 -6.22
N ALA A 56 -13.97 1.99 -7.24
CA ALA A 56 -14.24 0.57 -7.49
C ALA A 56 -12.96 -0.27 -7.70
N PRO A 57 -11.97 0.13 -8.54
CA PRO A 57 -10.70 -0.58 -8.64
C PRO A 57 -9.92 -0.61 -7.32
N SER A 58 -9.90 0.48 -6.55
CA SER A 58 -9.21 0.51 -5.26
C SER A 58 -9.83 -0.42 -4.21
N VAL A 59 -11.18 -0.49 -4.18
CA VAL A 59 -11.89 -1.45 -3.33
C VAL A 59 -11.61 -2.88 -3.77
N ALA A 60 -11.66 -3.15 -5.08
CA ALA A 60 -11.31 -4.45 -5.63
C ALA A 60 -9.86 -4.83 -5.32
N GLU A 61 -8.92 -3.89 -5.39
CA GLU A 61 -7.51 -4.09 -5.01
C GLU A 61 -7.38 -4.60 -3.57
N GLY A 62 -8.07 -3.94 -2.63
CA GLY A 62 -8.09 -4.34 -1.22
C GLY A 62 -8.73 -5.71 -0.98
N LEU A 63 -9.83 -6.01 -1.67
CA LEU A 63 -10.51 -7.29 -1.59
C LEU A 63 -9.67 -8.43 -2.15
N VAL A 64 -9.11 -8.26 -3.36
CA VAL A 64 -8.20 -9.23 -3.97
C VAL A 64 -6.99 -9.47 -3.07
N SER A 65 -6.44 -8.41 -2.48
CA SER A 65 -5.30 -8.54 -1.55
C SER A 65 -5.66 -9.43 -0.37
N THR A 66 -6.79 -9.15 0.27
CA THR A 66 -7.28 -9.93 1.41
C THR A 66 -7.57 -11.38 1.02
N LEU A 67 -8.21 -11.60 -0.14
CA LEU A 67 -8.56 -12.92 -0.63
C LEU A 67 -7.33 -13.75 -1.01
N ALA A 68 -6.31 -13.13 -1.59
CA ALA A 68 -5.07 -13.81 -1.98
C ALA A 68 -4.21 -14.24 -0.78
N GLU A 69 -4.42 -13.66 0.40
CA GLU A 69 -3.72 -14.10 1.62
C GLU A 69 -4.15 -15.51 2.06
N PHE A 70 -5.42 -15.91 1.85
CA PHE A 70 -5.90 -17.25 2.23
C PHE A 70 -5.13 -18.40 1.56
N PRO A 71 -5.05 -18.47 0.21
CA PRO A 71 -4.29 -19.53 -0.45
C PRO A 71 -2.79 -19.45 -0.15
N LEU A 72 -2.23 -18.24 0.02
CA LEU A 72 -0.83 -18.11 0.42
C LEU A 72 -0.59 -18.75 1.80
N ASN A 73 -1.40 -18.42 2.80
CA ASN A 73 -1.29 -19.01 4.14
C ASN A 73 -1.47 -20.54 4.09
N ALA A 74 -2.36 -21.06 3.25
CA ALA A 74 -2.51 -22.50 3.06
C ALA A 74 -1.24 -23.15 2.50
N ILE A 75 -0.59 -22.53 1.51
CA ILE A 75 0.70 -23.00 0.98
C ILE A 75 1.79 -22.95 2.05
N LEU A 76 1.89 -21.84 2.80
CA LEU A 76 2.89 -21.67 3.84
C LEU A 76 2.71 -22.66 4.99
N LEU A 77 1.47 -22.93 5.41
CA LEU A 77 1.16 -23.98 6.39
C LEU A 77 1.56 -25.37 5.89
N GLY A 78 1.47 -25.61 4.57
CA GLY A 78 2.00 -26.82 3.95
C GLY A 78 3.51 -26.97 4.06
N PHE A 79 4.26 -25.87 4.23
CA PHE A 79 5.69 -25.89 4.52
C PHE A 79 6.02 -25.97 6.02
N GLY A 80 5.07 -25.61 6.88
CA GLY A 80 5.19 -25.71 8.34
C GLY A 80 4.43 -24.60 9.07
N THR A 81 3.96 -24.89 10.28
CA THR A 81 3.29 -23.90 11.13
C THR A 81 4.21 -22.74 11.52
N GLU A 82 5.49 -23.05 11.73
CA GLU A 82 6.57 -22.13 12.05
C GLU A 82 6.84 -21.18 10.87
N VAL A 83 6.73 -21.67 9.62
CA VAL A 83 6.89 -20.87 8.40
C VAL A 83 5.77 -19.83 8.29
N ASN A 84 4.52 -20.25 8.50
CA ASN A 84 3.38 -19.33 8.45
C ASN A 84 3.44 -18.29 9.58
N ALA A 85 3.82 -18.69 10.80
CA ALA A 85 4.05 -17.77 11.91
C ALA A 85 5.16 -16.77 11.58
N ALA A 86 6.28 -17.25 11.03
CA ALA A 86 7.41 -16.44 10.61
C ALA A 86 7.05 -15.40 9.54
N PHE A 87 6.22 -15.75 8.56
CA PHE A 87 5.72 -14.81 7.56
C PHE A 87 4.97 -13.64 8.22
N HIS A 88 4.08 -13.92 9.17
CA HIS A 88 3.34 -12.89 9.89
C HIS A 88 4.24 -12.01 10.78
N ILE A 89 5.27 -12.59 11.42
CA ILE A 89 6.28 -11.83 12.16
C ILE A 89 7.03 -10.88 11.22
N GLY A 90 7.59 -11.40 10.12
CA GLY A 90 8.30 -10.58 9.13
C GLY A 90 7.42 -9.46 8.57
N ARG A 91 6.15 -9.78 8.24
CA ARG A 91 5.16 -8.80 7.79
C ARG A 91 4.90 -7.73 8.85
N ARG A 92 4.79 -8.11 10.13
CA ARG A 92 4.55 -7.16 11.22
C ARG A 92 5.72 -6.20 11.41
N ILE A 93 6.95 -6.70 11.34
CA ILE A 93 8.17 -5.88 11.41
C ILE A 93 8.18 -4.84 10.29
N TYR A 94 7.95 -5.29 9.04
CA TYR A 94 7.81 -4.41 7.88
C TYR A 94 6.71 -3.35 8.09
N GLN A 95 5.53 -3.75 8.56
CA GLN A 95 4.39 -2.86 8.78
C GLN A 95 4.66 -1.77 9.82
N GLN A 96 5.54 -2.05 10.78
CA GLN A 96 5.89 -1.13 11.86
C GLN A 96 7.03 -0.20 11.47
N LEU A 97 8.01 -0.69 10.68
CA LEU A 97 9.21 0.08 10.34
C LEU A 97 9.05 0.92 9.06
N THR A 98 8.79 0.27 7.93
CA THR A 98 8.74 0.93 6.61
C THR A 98 7.31 1.22 6.14
N GLY A 99 6.32 0.52 6.71
CA GLY A 99 4.90 0.70 6.40
C GLY A 99 4.37 2.14 6.59
N PRO A 100 4.64 2.83 7.72
CA PRO A 100 4.16 4.20 7.93
C PRO A 100 4.76 5.19 6.94
N LEU A 101 6.06 5.05 6.62
CA LEU A 101 6.74 5.87 5.62
C LEU A 101 6.09 5.71 4.25
N SER A 102 5.87 4.46 3.81
CA SER A 102 5.24 4.16 2.52
C SER A 102 3.84 4.77 2.41
N ARG A 103 3.04 4.72 3.49
CA ARG A 103 1.72 5.37 3.54
C ARG A 103 1.82 6.89 3.51
N GLY A 104 2.79 7.48 4.23
CA GLY A 104 3.04 8.92 4.21
C GLY A 104 3.39 9.41 2.82
N PHE A 105 4.29 8.70 2.12
CA PHE A 105 4.65 9.01 0.74
C PHE A 105 3.50 8.82 -0.24
N TYR A 106 2.68 7.77 -0.08
CA TYR A 106 1.46 7.60 -0.87
C TYR A 106 0.55 8.83 -0.76
N VAL A 107 0.27 9.30 0.46
CA VAL A 107 -0.59 10.47 0.69
C VAL A 107 0.05 11.73 0.11
N GLY A 108 1.33 11.97 0.39
CA GLY A 108 2.06 13.13 -0.13
C GLY A 108 2.09 13.19 -1.66
N ALA A 109 2.37 12.06 -2.32
CA ALA A 109 2.38 11.96 -3.78
C ALA A 109 1.00 12.24 -4.38
N SER A 110 -0.06 11.67 -3.79
CA SER A 110 -1.44 11.91 -4.22
C SER A 110 -1.81 13.40 -4.19
N VAL A 111 -1.48 14.09 -3.10
CA VAL A 111 -1.73 15.53 -2.95
C VAL A 111 -0.90 16.34 -3.96
N LEU A 112 0.41 16.12 -4.01
CA LEU A 112 1.33 16.90 -4.85
C LEU A 112 1.03 16.80 -6.34
N VAL A 113 0.71 15.57 -6.80
CA VAL A 113 0.37 15.28 -8.21
C VAL A 113 -1.03 15.77 -8.53
N GLY A 114 -2.02 15.51 -7.66
CA GLY A 114 -3.39 15.99 -7.83
C GLY A 114 -3.47 17.52 -7.91
N GLN A 115 -2.73 18.23 -7.06
CA GLN A 115 -2.62 19.70 -7.12
C GLN A 115 -1.98 20.17 -8.42
N SER A 116 -0.86 19.57 -8.85
CA SER A 116 -0.23 19.97 -10.12
C SER A 116 -1.12 19.75 -11.34
N LEU A 117 -1.93 18.69 -11.35
CA LEU A 117 -2.91 18.48 -12.40
C LEU A 117 -4.06 19.49 -12.35
N GLY A 118 -4.52 19.85 -11.14
CA GLY A 118 -5.53 20.91 -10.96
C GLY A 118 -5.03 22.30 -11.35
N GLU A 119 -3.72 22.52 -11.34
CA GLU A 119 -3.03 23.73 -11.84
C GLU A 119 -2.65 23.62 -13.32
N GLU A 120 -3.18 22.63 -14.05
CA GLU A 120 -2.92 22.40 -15.47
C GLU A 120 -1.42 22.23 -15.81
N ALA A 121 -0.62 21.70 -14.87
CA ALA A 121 0.82 21.53 -14.98
C ALA A 121 1.24 20.04 -14.98
N PRO A 122 0.96 19.27 -16.07
CA PRO A 122 1.20 17.82 -16.11
C PRO A 122 2.68 17.44 -16.00
N GLU A 123 3.60 18.24 -16.56
CA GLU A 123 5.04 17.98 -16.43
C GLU A 123 5.52 18.16 -14.98
N ARG A 124 4.98 19.17 -14.27
CA ARG A 124 5.25 19.35 -12.84
C ARG A 124 4.69 18.18 -12.03
N ALA A 125 3.54 17.64 -12.41
CA ALA A 125 2.95 16.46 -11.79
C ALA A 125 3.86 15.23 -11.95
N ARG A 126 4.38 14.98 -13.16
CA ARG A 126 5.36 13.90 -13.44
C ARG A 126 6.63 14.06 -12.61
N PHE A 127 7.20 15.27 -12.61
CA PHE A 127 8.39 15.57 -11.83
C PHE A 127 8.18 15.34 -10.33
N ARG A 128 7.08 15.86 -9.75
CA ARG A 128 6.76 15.67 -8.33
C ARG A 128 6.57 14.20 -7.98
N GLY A 129 5.93 13.41 -8.84
CA GLY A 129 5.81 11.96 -8.66
C GLY A 129 7.18 11.28 -8.54
N TRP A 130 8.07 11.49 -9.51
CA TRP A 130 9.42 10.89 -9.51
C TRP A 130 10.34 11.44 -8.41
N ALA A 131 10.26 12.73 -8.09
CA ALA A 131 10.99 13.30 -6.96
C ALA A 131 10.55 12.66 -5.62
N THR A 132 9.24 12.43 -5.45
CA THR A 132 8.72 11.72 -4.28
C THR A 132 9.18 10.26 -4.26
N VAL A 133 9.29 9.61 -5.42
CA VAL A 133 9.85 8.24 -5.52
C VAL A 133 11.30 8.23 -5.03
N ALA A 134 12.13 9.18 -5.49
CA ALA A 134 13.52 9.27 -5.08
C ALA A 134 13.66 9.45 -3.55
N LEU A 135 12.87 10.35 -2.96
CA LEU A 135 12.83 10.53 -1.50
C LEU A 135 12.35 9.28 -0.77
N GLY A 136 11.33 8.60 -1.30
CA GLY A 136 10.82 7.35 -0.76
C GLY A 136 11.86 6.23 -0.77
N VAL A 137 12.57 6.05 -1.89
CA VAL A 137 13.64 5.04 -2.02
C VAL A 137 14.79 5.34 -1.07
N LEU A 138 15.24 6.59 -0.99
CA LEU A 138 16.33 6.97 -0.08
C LEU A 138 15.97 6.72 1.38
N THR A 139 14.73 7.01 1.77
CA THR A 139 14.27 6.88 3.16
C THR A 139 13.77 5.47 3.48
N ALA A 140 12.62 5.04 2.94
CA ALA A 140 12.03 3.75 3.23
C ALA A 140 12.88 2.59 2.70
N GLY A 141 13.54 2.75 1.53
CA GLY A 141 14.52 1.79 1.05
C GLY A 141 15.77 1.73 1.94
N GLY A 142 16.25 2.87 2.45
CA GLY A 142 17.32 2.93 3.43
C GLY A 142 16.98 2.20 4.74
N PHE A 143 15.80 2.45 5.32
CA PHE A 143 15.31 1.70 6.49
C PHE A 143 15.11 0.22 6.19
N GLY A 144 14.67 -0.13 4.97
CA GLY A 144 14.58 -1.51 4.53
C GLY A 144 15.94 -2.20 4.46
N LEU A 145 16.97 -1.52 3.99
CA LEU A 145 18.33 -2.05 3.98
C LEU A 145 18.85 -2.27 5.41
N VAL A 146 18.61 -1.33 6.32
CA VAL A 146 18.93 -1.49 7.75
C VAL A 146 18.20 -2.71 8.34
N LEU A 147 16.92 -2.90 8.01
CA LEU A 147 16.16 -4.07 8.40
C LEU A 147 16.77 -5.36 7.84
N ALA A 148 17.15 -5.39 6.58
CA ALA A 148 17.72 -6.59 5.96
C ALA A 148 19.06 -7.00 6.61
N LEU A 149 19.93 -6.03 6.89
CA LEU A 149 21.22 -6.26 7.54
C LEU A 149 21.05 -6.63 9.03
N GLY A 150 20.09 -6.00 9.71
CA GLY A 150 19.80 -6.18 11.14
C GLY A 150 18.65 -7.15 11.45
N ALA A 151 18.23 -7.98 10.49
CA ALA A 151 16.98 -8.76 10.60
C ALA A 151 16.95 -9.68 11.82
N GLY A 152 18.05 -10.40 12.12
CA GLY A 152 18.11 -11.36 13.21
C GLY A 152 17.81 -10.75 14.59
N PRO A 153 18.58 -9.74 15.04
CA PRO A 153 18.32 -9.05 16.31
C PRO A 153 16.94 -8.40 16.42
N ILE A 154 16.37 -7.93 15.30
CA ILE A 154 15.03 -7.34 15.29
C ILE A 154 13.97 -8.44 15.47
N VAL A 155 14.13 -9.57 14.78
CA VAL A 155 13.21 -10.71 14.83
C VAL A 155 13.21 -11.39 16.19
N SER A 156 14.34 -11.47 16.89
CA SER A 156 14.42 -12.07 18.23
C SER A 156 13.60 -11.35 19.29
N VAL A 157 13.13 -10.12 19.03
CA VAL A 157 12.19 -9.42 19.92
C VAL A 157 10.76 -9.99 19.81
N PHE A 158 10.45 -10.68 18.71
CA PHE A 158 9.11 -11.19 18.41
C PHE A 158 8.93 -12.68 18.72
N THR A 159 10.01 -13.45 18.78
CA THR A 159 9.96 -14.89 19.06
C THR A 159 11.29 -15.41 19.56
N ASP A 160 11.23 -16.37 20.48
CA ASP A 160 12.37 -17.14 21.00
C ASP A 160 12.43 -18.57 20.43
N ASP A 161 11.45 -18.98 19.62
CA ASP A 161 11.43 -20.29 18.97
C ASP A 161 12.45 -20.34 17.83
N ALA A 162 13.43 -21.24 17.93
CA ALA A 162 14.58 -21.30 17.02
C ALA A 162 14.18 -21.56 15.55
N ALA A 163 13.18 -22.43 15.31
CA ALA A 163 12.72 -22.74 13.97
C ALA A 163 12.01 -21.53 13.33
N THR A 164 11.09 -20.90 14.06
CA THR A 164 10.38 -19.70 13.61
C THR A 164 11.34 -18.52 13.42
N LEU A 165 12.34 -18.36 14.29
CA LEU A 165 13.32 -17.27 14.23
C LEU A 165 14.13 -17.28 12.93
N GLY A 166 14.57 -18.45 12.48
CA GLY A 166 15.28 -18.60 11.20
C GLY A 166 14.42 -18.13 10.02
N TYR A 167 13.22 -18.70 9.89
CA TYR A 167 12.31 -18.34 8.80
C TYR A 167 11.86 -16.87 8.84
N ALA A 168 11.63 -16.32 10.04
CA ALA A 168 11.19 -14.94 10.22
C ALA A 168 12.30 -13.95 9.87
N THR A 169 13.55 -14.30 10.17
CA THR A 169 14.74 -13.54 9.75
C THR A 169 14.82 -13.44 8.24
N ASP A 170 14.58 -14.54 7.52
CA ASP A 170 14.63 -14.54 6.06
C ASP A 170 13.44 -13.79 5.43
N PHE A 171 12.23 -13.92 5.98
CA PHE A 171 11.10 -13.07 5.55
C PHE A 171 11.40 -11.58 5.79
N ALA A 172 11.95 -11.22 6.96
CA ALA A 172 12.32 -9.85 7.27
C ALA A 172 13.40 -9.32 6.31
N ARG A 173 14.37 -10.15 5.93
CA ARG A 173 15.36 -9.82 4.88
C ARG A 173 14.69 -9.56 3.54
N VAL A 174 13.78 -10.42 3.10
CA VAL A 174 13.04 -10.23 1.85
C VAL A 174 12.27 -8.90 1.88
N TYR A 175 11.53 -8.62 2.94
CA TYR A 175 10.83 -7.34 3.11
C TYR A 175 11.78 -6.14 3.10
N GLY A 176 12.91 -6.24 3.80
CA GLY A 176 13.93 -5.19 3.85
C GLY A 176 14.56 -4.90 2.49
N LEU A 177 15.03 -5.95 1.81
CA LEU A 177 15.65 -5.86 0.47
C LEU A 177 14.68 -5.35 -0.59
N THR A 178 13.38 -5.62 -0.42
CA THR A 178 12.34 -5.22 -1.38
C THR A 178 11.62 -3.93 -1.00
N ALA A 179 11.98 -3.30 0.13
CA ALA A 179 11.34 -2.07 0.62
C ALA A 179 11.42 -0.92 -0.38
N ALA A 180 12.52 -0.83 -1.14
CA ALA A 180 12.69 0.16 -2.21
C ALA A 180 11.64 -0.01 -3.32
N PHE A 181 11.36 -1.24 -3.75
CA PHE A 181 10.33 -1.52 -4.75
C PHE A 181 8.93 -1.26 -4.20
N LEU A 182 8.70 -1.62 -2.94
CA LEU A 182 7.42 -1.38 -2.30
C LEU A 182 7.12 0.12 -2.20
N VAL A 183 8.09 0.94 -1.78
CA VAL A 183 7.88 2.40 -1.71
C VAL A 183 7.74 3.03 -3.10
N ILE A 184 8.46 2.55 -4.12
CA ILE A 184 8.22 2.96 -5.52
C ILE A 184 6.76 2.71 -5.88
N PHE A 185 6.27 1.50 -5.63
CA PHE A 185 4.88 1.16 -5.91
C PHE A 185 3.91 2.04 -5.13
N ALA A 186 4.11 2.22 -3.81
CA ALA A 186 3.23 3.02 -2.96
C ALA A 186 3.18 4.50 -3.38
N VAL A 187 4.32 5.11 -3.70
CA VAL A 187 4.40 6.50 -4.16
C VAL A 187 3.65 6.66 -5.48
N LEU A 188 3.93 5.81 -6.47
CA LEU A 188 3.32 5.91 -7.79
C LEU A 188 1.83 5.54 -7.76
N GLN A 189 1.43 4.60 -6.92
CA GLN A 189 0.02 4.33 -6.64
C GLN A 189 -0.67 5.58 -6.08
N GLY A 190 -0.03 6.29 -5.15
CA GLY A 190 -0.54 7.54 -4.60
C GLY A 190 -0.67 8.62 -5.66
N ALA A 191 0.38 8.85 -6.45
CA ALA A 191 0.39 9.79 -7.55
C ALA A 191 -0.74 9.52 -8.57
N LEU A 192 -0.90 8.28 -9.00
CA LEU A 192 -1.96 7.86 -9.92
C LEU A 192 -3.35 8.01 -9.30
N ALA A 193 -3.52 7.69 -8.02
CA ALA A 193 -4.77 7.91 -7.29
C ALA A 193 -5.14 9.41 -7.23
N GLY A 194 -4.16 10.29 -7.01
CA GLY A 194 -4.32 11.75 -7.08
C GLY A 194 -4.76 12.25 -8.46
N ALA A 195 -4.41 11.51 -9.52
CA ALA A 195 -4.85 11.75 -10.90
C ALA A 195 -6.20 11.08 -11.26
N GLY A 196 -6.80 10.32 -10.35
CA GLY A 196 -8.02 9.53 -10.63
C GLY A 196 -7.77 8.24 -11.43
N GLU A 197 -6.52 7.80 -11.57
CA GLU A 197 -6.17 6.52 -12.17
C GLU A 197 -5.91 5.46 -11.09
N THR A 198 -6.82 4.51 -10.97
CA THR A 198 -6.73 3.42 -9.98
C THR A 198 -6.69 2.04 -10.62
N ARG A 199 -6.83 1.94 -11.95
CA ARG A 199 -6.80 0.66 -12.68
C ARG A 199 -5.38 0.14 -12.84
N LEU A 200 -4.42 1.02 -13.12
CA LEU A 200 -3.01 0.64 -13.25
C LEU A 200 -2.45 0.04 -11.95
N PRO A 201 -2.62 0.65 -10.76
CA PRO A 201 -2.18 0.03 -9.51
C PRO A 201 -2.92 -1.26 -9.18
N PHE A 202 -4.24 -1.30 -9.43
CA PHE A 202 -5.04 -2.51 -9.27
C PHE A 202 -4.48 -3.68 -10.09
N LEU A 203 -4.19 -3.45 -11.37
CA LEU A 203 -3.61 -4.44 -12.27
C LEU A 203 -2.22 -4.88 -11.78
N ALA A 204 -1.35 -3.93 -11.43
CA ALA A 204 0.00 -4.19 -10.95
C ALA A 204 -0.01 -5.10 -9.70
N ARG A 205 -0.84 -4.75 -8.71
CA ARG A 205 -0.97 -5.55 -7.49
C ARG A 205 -1.59 -6.91 -7.75
N THR A 206 -2.72 -6.95 -8.44
CA THR A 206 -3.45 -8.21 -8.69
C THR A 206 -2.60 -9.19 -9.49
N SER A 207 -1.97 -8.74 -10.57
CA SER A 207 -1.07 -9.59 -11.37
C SER A 207 0.17 -10.01 -10.57
N GLY A 208 0.76 -9.13 -9.77
CA GLY A 208 1.89 -9.48 -8.90
C GLY A 208 1.55 -10.58 -7.91
N MET A 209 0.41 -10.44 -7.23
CA MET A 209 -0.04 -11.41 -6.23
C MET A 209 -0.43 -12.76 -6.87
N VAL A 210 -1.14 -12.75 -7.99
CA VAL A 210 -1.56 -13.99 -8.65
C VAL A 210 -0.37 -14.71 -9.29
N LEU A 211 0.47 -14.01 -10.05
CA LEU A 211 1.56 -14.62 -10.82
C LEU A 211 2.75 -15.00 -9.95
N PHE A 212 3.18 -14.11 -9.05
CA PHE A 212 4.40 -14.31 -8.27
C PHE A 212 4.11 -14.76 -6.85
N MET A 213 3.26 -14.04 -6.10
CA MET A 213 3.03 -14.41 -4.70
C MET A 213 2.37 -15.80 -4.58
N LEU A 214 1.40 -16.11 -5.42
CA LEU A 214 0.72 -17.41 -5.43
C LEU A 214 1.34 -18.37 -6.46
N GLY A 215 1.36 -17.98 -7.73
CA GLY A 215 1.81 -18.84 -8.83
C GLY A 215 3.26 -19.30 -8.68
N PHE A 216 4.20 -18.35 -8.57
CA PHE A 216 5.61 -18.67 -8.43
C PHE A 216 5.89 -19.42 -7.11
N THR A 217 5.31 -18.99 -6.00
CA THR A 217 5.46 -19.70 -4.71
C THR A 217 4.98 -21.15 -4.79
N TYR A 218 3.83 -21.40 -5.44
CA TYR A 218 3.30 -22.75 -5.59
C TYR A 218 4.17 -23.60 -6.52
N VAL A 219 4.53 -23.08 -7.71
CA VAL A 219 5.33 -23.84 -8.68
C VAL A 219 6.72 -24.14 -8.12
N VAL A 220 7.42 -23.14 -7.59
CA VAL A 220 8.80 -23.31 -7.11
C VAL A 220 8.82 -24.02 -5.76
N GLY A 221 7.95 -23.62 -4.83
CA GLY A 221 7.94 -24.16 -3.48
C GLY A 221 7.34 -25.57 -3.40
N VAL A 222 6.21 -25.81 -4.06
CA VAL A 222 5.48 -27.09 -3.98
C VAL A 222 5.85 -28.03 -5.12
N VAL A 223 5.71 -27.61 -6.37
CA VAL A 223 5.89 -28.51 -7.54
C VAL A 223 7.35 -28.88 -7.76
N LEU A 224 8.26 -27.91 -7.68
CA LEU A 224 9.71 -28.15 -7.84
C LEU A 224 10.42 -28.54 -6.54
N GLY A 225 9.70 -28.52 -5.40
CA GLY A 225 10.22 -28.99 -4.12
C GLY A 225 11.23 -28.08 -3.41
N TYR A 226 11.33 -26.79 -3.78
CA TYR A 226 12.22 -25.84 -3.09
C TYR A 226 11.64 -25.31 -1.76
N GLY A 227 10.41 -25.70 -1.39
CA GLY A 227 9.78 -25.36 -0.11
C GLY A 227 9.64 -23.85 0.10
N VAL A 228 9.96 -23.40 1.32
CA VAL A 228 9.81 -21.99 1.75
C VAL A 228 10.64 -21.00 0.90
N VAL A 229 11.72 -21.44 0.25
CA VAL A 229 12.51 -20.59 -0.65
C VAL A 229 11.66 -20.06 -1.80
N GLY A 230 10.71 -20.86 -2.29
CA GLY A 230 9.74 -20.43 -3.29
C GLY A 230 8.89 -19.25 -2.81
N ALA A 231 8.53 -19.22 -1.52
CA ALA A 231 7.76 -18.12 -0.92
C ALA A 231 8.59 -16.84 -0.74
N TYR A 232 9.87 -16.95 -0.35
CA TYR A 232 10.78 -15.81 -0.26
C TYR A 232 10.93 -15.10 -1.61
N LEU A 233 11.22 -15.88 -2.65
CA LEU A 233 11.39 -15.36 -3.99
C LEU A 233 10.07 -14.86 -4.58
N GLY A 234 8.96 -15.60 -4.40
CA GLY A 234 7.64 -15.19 -4.87
C GLY A 234 7.18 -13.86 -4.27
N LEU A 235 7.42 -13.64 -2.98
CA LEU A 235 7.13 -12.38 -2.31
C LEU A 235 7.99 -11.23 -2.86
N GLY A 236 9.30 -11.44 -2.99
CA GLY A 236 10.19 -10.42 -3.52
C GLY A 236 9.88 -10.04 -4.97
N LEU A 237 9.65 -11.03 -5.83
CA LEU A 237 9.25 -10.84 -7.23
C LEU A 237 7.92 -10.10 -7.35
N THR A 238 6.98 -10.34 -6.44
CA THR A 238 5.70 -9.62 -6.41
C THR A 238 5.92 -8.11 -6.28
N TYR A 239 6.76 -7.67 -5.34
CA TYR A 239 7.00 -6.25 -5.13
C TYR A 239 7.81 -5.61 -6.26
N VAL A 240 8.80 -6.33 -6.80
CA VAL A 240 9.55 -5.89 -7.99
C VAL A 240 8.60 -5.70 -9.18
N TRP A 241 7.74 -6.68 -9.44
CA TRP A 241 6.76 -6.64 -10.52
C TRP A 241 5.77 -5.49 -10.35
N MET A 242 5.20 -5.33 -9.16
CA MET A 242 4.27 -4.25 -8.84
C MET A 242 4.90 -2.89 -9.15
N ALA A 243 6.13 -2.66 -8.66
CA ALA A 243 6.88 -1.44 -8.91
C ALA A 243 7.13 -1.20 -10.41
N LEU A 244 7.53 -2.24 -11.14
CA LEU A 244 7.79 -2.18 -12.57
C LEU A 244 6.54 -1.77 -13.36
N VAL A 245 5.41 -2.44 -13.14
CA VAL A 245 4.17 -2.17 -13.89
C VAL A 245 3.67 -0.74 -13.65
N VAL A 246 3.68 -0.25 -12.39
CA VAL A 246 3.25 1.12 -12.13
C VAL A 246 4.27 2.15 -12.59
N ALA A 247 5.57 1.86 -12.55
CA ALA A 247 6.63 2.74 -13.08
C ALA A 247 6.49 2.93 -14.59
N VAL A 248 6.31 1.83 -15.34
CA VAL A 248 6.08 1.87 -16.79
C VAL A 248 4.78 2.60 -17.10
N GLY A 249 3.69 2.29 -16.39
CA GLY A 249 2.39 2.94 -16.58
C GLY A 249 2.43 4.44 -16.26
N PHE A 250 3.16 4.83 -15.22
CA PHE A 250 3.34 6.24 -14.86
C PHE A 250 4.20 6.97 -15.89
N HIS A 251 5.26 6.34 -16.40
CA HIS A 251 6.13 6.93 -17.42
C HIS A 251 5.43 7.07 -18.79
N ALA A 252 4.60 6.10 -19.19
CA ALA A 252 3.84 6.14 -20.43
C ALA A 252 2.85 7.31 -20.51
N GLY A 253 2.53 7.95 -19.38
CA GLY A 253 1.92 9.29 -19.37
C GLY A 253 0.42 9.35 -19.63
N GLY A 254 -0.23 8.33 -20.20
CA GLY A 254 -1.65 8.37 -20.57
C GLY A 254 -2.65 8.57 -19.41
N TRP A 255 -2.19 8.66 -18.16
CA TRP A 255 -2.99 9.08 -17.01
C TRP A 255 -3.18 10.60 -16.94
N THR A 256 -2.26 11.41 -17.47
CA THR A 256 -2.39 12.88 -17.46
C THR A 256 -3.58 13.33 -18.29
N ASP A 257 -3.74 12.77 -19.49
CA ASP A 257 -4.83 13.15 -20.41
C ASP A 257 -6.18 12.71 -19.85
N ARG A 258 -6.23 11.54 -19.20
CA ARG A 258 -7.44 11.07 -18.53
C ARG A 258 -7.82 11.94 -17.35
N ALA A 259 -6.84 12.42 -16.58
CA ALA A 259 -7.09 13.37 -15.50
C ALA A 259 -7.63 14.70 -16.05
N ALA A 260 -7.03 15.23 -17.12
CA ALA A 260 -7.48 16.44 -17.79
C ALA A 260 -8.93 16.32 -18.29
N ASN A 261 -9.27 15.23 -18.99
CA ASN A 261 -10.64 14.94 -19.42
C ASN A 261 -11.62 14.88 -18.24
N MET A 262 -11.25 14.23 -17.14
CA MET A 262 -12.10 14.18 -15.94
C MET A 262 -12.32 15.55 -15.28
N LEU A 263 -11.30 16.42 -15.31
CA LEU A 263 -11.37 17.80 -14.83
C LEU A 263 -12.27 18.67 -15.73
N GLN A 264 -12.19 18.48 -17.05
CA GLN A 264 -13.06 19.14 -18.02
C GLN A 264 -14.52 18.72 -17.86
N ASP A 265 -14.80 17.42 -17.80
CA ASP A 265 -16.15 16.84 -17.68
C ASP A 265 -16.95 17.40 -16.48
N ARG A 266 -16.25 17.75 -15.39
CA ARG A 266 -16.87 18.29 -14.17
C ARG A 266 -16.81 19.81 -14.05
N GLY A 267 -16.37 20.51 -15.10
CA GLY A 267 -16.31 21.97 -15.17
C GLY A 267 -15.27 22.61 -14.25
N SER A 268 -14.21 21.87 -13.90
CA SER A 268 -13.15 22.37 -13.00
C SER A 268 -12.01 23.10 -13.70
N LEU A 269 -11.87 22.96 -15.02
CA LEU A 269 -10.99 23.83 -15.81
C LEU A 269 -11.76 25.08 -16.20
N ARG A 270 -11.08 26.25 -16.18
CA ARG A 270 -11.70 27.50 -16.64
C ARG A 270 -12.03 27.34 -18.13
N ALA A 271 -13.25 27.70 -18.52
CA ALA A 271 -13.56 27.88 -19.93
C ALA A 271 -12.67 29.03 -20.46
N GLU A 272 -11.94 28.77 -21.54
CA GLU A 272 -11.26 29.80 -22.32
C GLU A 272 -12.27 30.80 -22.91
#